data_AF-A0A3R9XPQ3-F1
#
_entry.id   AF-A0A3R9XPQ3-F1
#
_cell.length_a   1.000
_cell.length_b   1.000
_cell.length_c   1.000
_cell.angle_alpha   90.00
_cell.angle_beta   90.00
_cell.angle_gamma   90.00
#
_symmetry.space_group_name_H-M   'P 1'
#
loop_
_entity.id
_entity.type
_entity.pdbx_description
1 polymer ?
#
loop_
_entity_poly.entity_id
_entity_poly.type
_entity_poly.pdbx_seq_one_letter_code
_entity_poly.pdbx_strand_id
1 'polypeptide(L)'
;MIRQQAGPAALAEADLAALGSAAELVRTSGTVSRMLRTLAPALGEAERESLAAWCVPAHAAVLVFPTAPGGLAEALAGLGLAVSGPPTPSTVVRDRLRARYGIRPEALEVSIVRAAVPTEDGGLGEIEVFSLPVPQAAGPGPVPVAGGRAAGGSGAETGAETGACLHHLVRRERAERNEAHVAFRVTDADEVVFAGLRFLLVERAGMRPDGGGYNPHEDVTVLYFRSAAPAGTPYARLELLMPGHRTSALAAHRLVERDEPGRTLLELMTGAWRTQAIAVAAELGVFDALSPDGGGPAPVADLAARVGADPDGLDRLLRYLATLGLLAGPYGPGADTYAPTGLGELLRTDAPHSMRPLALMYGGPFYESFGQLLYAVRTGGDAFAHHFGAHHFPYFAEHPPWDTAFDRSMQASSLMFGPIPAVVDRPGVDVVVDVAGGNGELMKQILTAAPRLRGVLLEREHVVAAARGRLGEAGVADRCTFRVGDFTEAVPGGGDVYVLSRVLHDWDDRGCADILRRCAEAMPEEAELLVVERLLPPDGGNSLAVAWNVHMLCNVGGRERTLEHYRRLLAEAGFDLVETAPLPLDGSLLRARRKGAAAPALPVPSRSELA
;
A
#
# COMPACT_ATOMS: atom_id res chain seq x y z
N MET A 1 -12.07 -17.29 -62.85
CA MET A 1 -12.42 -17.22 -61.42
C MET A 1 -12.70 -18.62 -60.91
N ILE A 2 -11.68 -19.29 -60.38
CA ILE A 2 -11.84 -20.58 -59.69
C ILE A 2 -11.97 -20.24 -58.20
N ARG A 3 -13.16 -20.47 -57.61
CA ARG A 3 -13.31 -20.51 -56.16
C ARG A 3 -12.46 -21.69 -55.68
N GLN A 4 -11.33 -21.43 -55.02
CA GLN A 4 -10.68 -22.45 -54.19
C GLN A 4 -11.68 -22.81 -53.08
N GLN A 5 -12.21 -24.04 -53.12
CA GLN A 5 -12.86 -24.63 -51.96
C GLN A 5 -11.78 -24.81 -50.89
N ALA A 6 -11.87 -24.05 -49.80
CA ALA A 6 -11.05 -24.28 -48.62
C ALA A 6 -11.42 -25.64 -48.02
N GLY A 7 -10.43 -26.50 -47.78
CA GLY A 7 -10.63 -27.74 -47.03
C GLY A 7 -11.00 -27.47 -45.56
N PRO A 8 -11.49 -28.49 -44.82
CA PRO A 8 -11.86 -28.33 -43.42
C PRO A 8 -10.66 -27.96 -42.53
N ALA A 9 -10.87 -27.15 -41.50
CA ALA A 9 -9.86 -26.84 -40.50
C ALA A 9 -9.56 -28.12 -39.71
N ALA A 10 -8.33 -28.63 -39.79
CA ALA A 10 -7.89 -29.66 -38.87
C ALA A 10 -7.40 -28.97 -37.58
N LEU A 11 -8.27 -28.88 -36.58
CA LEU A 11 -7.91 -28.48 -35.21
C LEU A 11 -7.27 -29.66 -34.48
N ALA A 12 -6.25 -29.41 -33.66
CA ALA A 12 -5.67 -30.43 -32.82
C ALA A 12 -6.62 -30.76 -31.65
N GLU A 13 -6.48 -31.95 -31.05
CA GLU A 13 -7.25 -32.36 -29.88
C GLU A 13 -7.16 -31.36 -28.72
N ALA A 14 -5.97 -30.76 -28.52
CA ALA A 14 -5.77 -29.71 -27.52
C ALA A 14 -6.60 -28.44 -27.79
N ASP A 15 -6.76 -28.04 -29.07
CA ASP A 15 -7.57 -26.87 -29.43
C ASP A 15 -9.06 -27.15 -29.20
N LEU A 16 -9.52 -28.35 -29.54
CA LEU A 16 -10.89 -28.79 -29.27
C LEU A 16 -11.17 -28.87 -27.76
N ALA A 17 -10.22 -29.36 -26.96
CA ALA A 17 -10.34 -29.43 -25.51
C ALA A 17 -10.39 -28.03 -24.87
N ALA A 18 -9.58 -27.08 -25.35
CA ALA A 18 -9.61 -25.69 -24.88
C ALA A 18 -10.95 -25.02 -25.22
N LEU A 19 -11.45 -25.19 -26.45
CA LEU A 19 -12.76 -24.70 -26.88
C LEU A 19 -13.91 -25.31 -26.06
N GLY A 20 -13.88 -26.63 -25.83
CA GLY A 20 -14.87 -27.32 -25.01
C GLY A 20 -14.88 -26.83 -23.57
N SER A 21 -13.70 -26.59 -22.98
CA SER A 21 -13.56 -26.02 -21.64
C SER A 21 -14.11 -24.60 -21.57
N ALA A 22 -13.87 -23.78 -22.60
CA ALA A 22 -14.40 -22.40 -22.73
C ALA A 22 -15.91 -22.39 -22.81
N ALA A 23 -16.47 -23.24 -23.67
CA ALA A 23 -17.90 -23.42 -23.80
C ALA A 23 -18.53 -23.86 -22.47
N GLU A 24 -17.95 -24.85 -21.81
CA GLU A 24 -18.47 -25.34 -20.54
C GLU A 24 -18.40 -24.31 -19.42
N LEU A 25 -17.31 -23.54 -19.35
CA LEU A 25 -17.22 -22.42 -18.43
C LEU A 25 -18.36 -21.44 -18.69
N VAL A 26 -18.54 -20.97 -19.93
CA VAL A 26 -19.60 -19.99 -20.25
C VAL A 26 -21.01 -20.56 -19.99
N ARG A 27 -21.24 -21.86 -20.25
CA ARG A 27 -22.53 -22.53 -19.96
C ARG A 27 -22.88 -22.57 -18.47
N THR A 28 -21.91 -22.96 -17.65
CA THR A 28 -22.10 -23.30 -16.22
C THR A 28 -21.79 -22.15 -15.26
N SER A 29 -21.27 -21.03 -15.78
CA SER A 29 -20.87 -19.90 -14.95
C SER A 29 -22.05 -19.03 -14.59
N GLY A 30 -22.70 -19.34 -13.46
CA GLY A 30 -23.78 -18.53 -12.93
C GLY A 30 -23.35 -17.14 -12.40
N THR A 31 -22.17 -17.02 -11.76
CA THR A 31 -21.69 -15.73 -11.17
C THR A 31 -20.19 -15.53 -11.26
N VAL A 32 -19.73 -14.27 -11.27
CA VAL A 32 -18.30 -13.90 -11.24
C VAL A 32 -17.61 -14.49 -10.00
N SER A 33 -18.25 -14.45 -8.83
CA SER A 33 -17.70 -15.03 -7.59
C SER A 33 -17.40 -16.53 -7.74
N ARG A 34 -18.27 -17.29 -8.45
CA ARG A 34 -18.03 -18.71 -8.75
C ARG A 34 -16.84 -18.91 -9.70
N MET A 35 -16.71 -18.09 -10.74
CA MET A 35 -15.56 -18.14 -11.67
C MET A 35 -14.23 -17.80 -10.95
N LEU A 36 -14.26 -16.84 -10.01
CA LEU A 36 -13.09 -16.44 -9.23
C LEU A 36 -12.57 -17.53 -8.30
N ARG A 37 -13.40 -18.50 -7.86
CA ARG A 37 -12.91 -19.66 -7.09
C ARG A 37 -11.85 -20.45 -7.86
N THR A 38 -11.97 -20.50 -9.18
CA THR A 38 -11.02 -21.20 -10.05
C THR A 38 -9.86 -20.30 -10.48
N LEU A 39 -10.15 -19.03 -10.81
CA LEU A 39 -9.13 -18.10 -11.35
C LEU A 39 -8.23 -17.49 -10.26
N ALA A 40 -8.80 -17.24 -9.08
CA ALA A 40 -8.18 -16.55 -7.95
C ALA A 40 -8.46 -17.33 -6.64
N PRO A 41 -7.98 -18.58 -6.50
CA PRO A 41 -8.30 -19.44 -5.37
C PRO A 41 -7.79 -18.89 -4.02
N ALA A 42 -6.76 -18.03 -4.03
CA ALA A 42 -6.18 -17.42 -2.84
C ALA A 42 -7.09 -16.38 -2.17
N LEU A 43 -8.08 -15.83 -2.87
CA LEU A 43 -9.03 -14.90 -2.28
C LEU A 43 -9.94 -15.60 -1.27
N GLY A 44 -10.30 -14.91 -0.19
CA GLY A 44 -11.37 -15.31 0.72
C GLY A 44 -12.76 -15.19 0.05
N GLU A 45 -13.80 -15.67 0.74
CA GLU A 45 -15.18 -15.54 0.27
C GLU A 45 -15.63 -14.08 0.14
N ALA A 46 -15.44 -13.28 1.20
CA ALA A 46 -15.79 -11.85 1.20
C ALA A 46 -15.02 -11.03 0.14
N GLU A 47 -13.76 -11.38 -0.12
CA GLU A 47 -12.95 -10.71 -1.15
C GLU A 47 -13.46 -11.06 -2.57
N ARG A 48 -13.86 -12.31 -2.80
CA ARG A 48 -14.48 -12.72 -4.07
C ARG A 48 -15.83 -12.04 -4.29
N GLU A 49 -16.65 -11.92 -3.25
CA GLU A 49 -17.92 -11.20 -3.31
C GLU A 49 -17.70 -9.71 -3.59
N SER A 50 -16.73 -9.09 -2.93
CA SER A 50 -16.37 -7.70 -3.16
C SER A 50 -15.93 -7.46 -4.61
N LEU A 51 -15.09 -8.35 -5.17
CA LEU A 51 -14.69 -8.27 -6.57
C LEU A 51 -15.89 -8.48 -7.52
N ALA A 52 -16.72 -9.48 -7.22
CA ALA A 52 -17.90 -9.81 -8.02
C ALA A 52 -18.96 -8.71 -8.02
N ALA A 53 -19.06 -7.89 -6.96
CA ALA A 53 -20.00 -6.78 -6.89
C ALA A 53 -19.77 -5.70 -7.96
N TRP A 54 -18.51 -5.57 -8.44
CA TRP A 54 -18.12 -4.57 -9.43
C TRP A 54 -17.92 -5.14 -10.83
N CYS A 55 -18.15 -6.45 -11.03
CA CYS A 55 -17.79 -7.15 -12.24
C CYS A 55 -18.97 -7.98 -12.76
N VAL A 56 -19.17 -7.97 -14.07
CA VAL A 56 -20.07 -8.90 -14.76
C VAL A 56 -19.29 -9.77 -15.74
N PRO A 57 -19.72 -11.02 -16.01
CA PRO A 57 -19.09 -11.84 -17.05
C PRO A 57 -19.18 -11.14 -18.40
N ALA A 58 -18.08 -11.11 -19.15
CA ALA A 58 -18.05 -10.53 -20.50
C ALA A 58 -17.98 -11.63 -21.57
N HIS A 59 -16.85 -12.32 -21.66
CA HIS A 59 -16.65 -13.41 -22.61
C HIS A 59 -15.57 -14.38 -22.11
N ALA A 60 -15.48 -15.55 -22.72
CA ALA A 60 -14.28 -16.38 -22.66
C ALA A 60 -13.58 -16.34 -24.03
N ALA A 61 -12.27 -16.41 -24.06
CA ALA A 61 -11.50 -16.29 -25.29
C ALA A 61 -10.49 -17.42 -25.43
N VAL A 62 -10.35 -17.96 -26.64
CA VAL A 62 -9.44 -19.07 -26.96
C VAL A 62 -8.67 -18.79 -28.25
N LEU A 63 -7.34 -18.92 -28.21
CA LEU A 63 -6.46 -18.92 -29.37
C LEU A 63 -6.22 -20.36 -29.84
N VAL A 64 -6.65 -20.68 -31.05
CA VAL A 64 -6.48 -21.99 -31.69
C VAL A 64 -5.53 -21.94 -32.87
N PHE A 65 -4.95 -23.09 -33.20
CA PHE A 65 -3.86 -23.20 -34.17
C PHE A 65 -4.18 -24.20 -35.30
N PRO A 66 -5.16 -23.89 -36.19
CA PRO A 66 -5.53 -24.80 -37.27
C PRO A 66 -4.41 -24.94 -38.30
N THR A 67 -4.39 -26.05 -39.04
CA THR A 67 -3.39 -26.25 -40.11
C THR A 67 -3.64 -25.41 -41.37
N ALA A 68 -4.82 -24.81 -41.49
CA ALA A 68 -5.24 -23.98 -42.62
C ALA A 68 -6.23 -22.88 -42.16
N PRO A 69 -6.32 -21.74 -42.89
CA PRO A 69 -7.17 -20.60 -42.54
C PRO A 69 -8.68 -20.78 -42.71
N GLY A 70 -9.15 -21.89 -43.32
CA GLY A 70 -10.57 -22.16 -43.57
C GLY A 70 -11.11 -23.33 -42.74
N GLY A 71 -12.43 -23.42 -42.57
CA GLY A 71 -13.11 -24.55 -41.94
C GLY A 71 -13.35 -24.45 -40.42
N LEU A 72 -12.99 -23.32 -39.80
CA LEU A 72 -13.15 -23.09 -38.35
C LEU A 72 -14.63 -23.04 -37.94
N ALA A 73 -15.50 -22.46 -38.76
CA ALA A 73 -16.93 -22.37 -38.46
C ALA A 73 -17.59 -23.75 -38.40
N GLU A 74 -17.22 -24.66 -39.31
CA GLU A 74 -17.67 -26.04 -39.32
C GLU A 74 -17.17 -26.82 -38.10
N ALA A 75 -15.91 -26.61 -37.70
CA ALA A 75 -15.36 -27.22 -36.49
C ALA A 75 -16.06 -26.73 -35.21
N LEU A 76 -16.36 -25.44 -35.12
CA LEU A 76 -17.14 -24.85 -34.01
C LEU A 76 -18.58 -25.34 -34.00
N ALA A 77 -19.22 -25.46 -35.16
CA ALA A 77 -20.57 -26.03 -35.27
C ALA A 77 -20.62 -27.48 -34.78
N GLY A 78 -19.57 -28.26 -35.02
CA GLY A 78 -19.42 -29.62 -34.47
C GLY A 78 -19.35 -29.69 -32.94
N LEU A 79 -19.00 -28.58 -32.28
CA LEU A 79 -19.02 -28.42 -30.81
C LEU A 79 -20.31 -27.79 -30.28
N GLY A 80 -21.31 -27.56 -31.16
CA GLY A 80 -22.56 -26.88 -30.82
C GLY A 80 -22.42 -25.37 -30.64
N LEU A 81 -21.35 -24.76 -31.17
CA LEU A 81 -21.08 -23.33 -31.07
C LEU A 81 -21.52 -22.62 -32.36
N ALA A 82 -22.47 -21.69 -32.24
CA ALA A 82 -23.01 -20.96 -33.39
C ALA A 82 -22.21 -19.68 -33.65
N VAL A 83 -21.52 -19.60 -34.79
CA VAL A 83 -20.67 -18.44 -35.15
C VAL A 83 -21.52 -17.24 -35.58
N SER A 84 -21.24 -16.07 -35.01
CA SER A 84 -21.88 -14.79 -35.34
C SER A 84 -21.05 -13.98 -36.34
N GLY A 85 -21.20 -14.31 -37.63
CA GLY A 85 -20.60 -13.54 -38.74
C GLY A 85 -19.26 -14.08 -39.24
N PRO A 86 -18.66 -13.45 -40.27
CA PRO A 86 -17.43 -13.91 -40.89
C PRO A 86 -16.19 -13.62 -40.01
N PRO A 87 -15.09 -14.38 -40.15
CA PRO A 87 -13.83 -14.07 -39.49
C PRO A 87 -13.30 -12.68 -39.87
N THR A 88 -12.82 -11.93 -38.87
CA THR A 88 -12.18 -10.62 -39.08
C THR A 88 -10.74 -10.63 -38.58
N PRO A 89 -9.83 -9.78 -39.10
CA PRO A 89 -8.45 -9.71 -38.61
C PRO A 89 -8.37 -9.18 -37.16
N SER A 90 -7.58 -9.82 -36.30
CA SER A 90 -7.32 -9.35 -34.93
C SER A 90 -5.96 -8.68 -34.80
N THR A 91 -5.95 -7.37 -34.59
CA THR A 91 -4.71 -6.60 -34.38
C THR A 91 -4.17 -6.76 -32.96
N VAL A 92 -5.05 -6.87 -31.96
CA VAL A 92 -4.70 -6.97 -30.53
C VAL A 92 -3.91 -8.25 -30.23
N VAL A 93 -4.44 -9.41 -30.65
CA VAL A 93 -3.74 -10.69 -30.41
C VAL A 93 -2.49 -10.80 -31.27
N ARG A 94 -2.51 -10.28 -32.50
CA ARG A 94 -1.33 -10.23 -33.36
C ARG A 94 -0.20 -9.42 -32.72
N ASP A 95 -0.49 -8.23 -32.21
CA ASP A 95 0.52 -7.38 -31.58
C ASP A 95 1.04 -7.98 -30.27
N ARG A 96 0.18 -8.66 -29.49
CA ARG A 96 0.59 -9.45 -28.32
C ARG A 96 1.60 -10.52 -28.70
N LEU A 97 1.27 -11.35 -29.69
CA LEU A 97 2.13 -12.45 -30.13
C LEU A 97 3.45 -11.93 -30.72
N ARG A 98 3.40 -10.85 -31.51
CA ARG A 98 4.59 -10.15 -32.00
C ARG A 98 5.49 -9.69 -30.85
N ALA A 99 4.93 -8.99 -29.88
CA ALA A 99 5.70 -8.44 -28.75
C ALA A 99 6.31 -9.54 -27.87
N ARG A 100 5.53 -10.61 -27.61
CA ARG A 100 5.94 -11.71 -26.73
C ARG A 100 6.97 -12.65 -27.37
N TYR A 101 6.85 -12.92 -28.67
CA TYR A 101 7.66 -13.93 -29.37
C TYR A 101 8.65 -13.34 -30.38
N GLY A 102 8.65 -12.03 -30.60
CA GLY A 102 9.54 -11.36 -31.55
C GLY A 102 9.29 -11.74 -33.02
N ILE A 103 8.12 -12.29 -33.34
CA ILE A 103 7.76 -12.72 -34.71
C ILE A 103 7.22 -11.52 -35.48
N ARG A 104 7.64 -11.36 -36.74
CA ARG A 104 7.19 -10.26 -37.60
C ARG A 104 5.65 -10.29 -37.79
N PRO A 105 4.95 -9.13 -37.72
CA PRO A 105 3.49 -9.11 -37.79
C PRO A 105 2.92 -9.71 -39.09
N GLU A 106 3.66 -9.65 -40.19
CA GLU A 106 3.25 -10.19 -41.50
C GLU A 106 3.19 -11.72 -41.50
N ALA A 107 3.90 -12.38 -40.58
CA ALA A 107 3.88 -13.83 -40.39
C ALA A 107 2.78 -14.30 -39.44
N LEU A 108 1.99 -13.39 -38.86
CA LEU A 108 0.96 -13.67 -37.87
C LEU A 108 -0.42 -13.34 -38.45
N GLU A 109 -0.97 -14.26 -39.24
CA GLU A 109 -2.33 -14.18 -39.79
C GLU A 109 -3.38 -14.51 -38.74
N VAL A 110 -3.57 -13.62 -37.77
CA VAL A 110 -4.56 -13.81 -36.70
C VAL A 110 -5.93 -13.28 -37.12
N SER A 111 -6.94 -14.14 -37.06
CA SER A 111 -8.35 -13.76 -37.21
C SER A 111 -9.15 -14.06 -35.93
N ILE A 112 -10.31 -13.44 -35.79
CA ILE A 112 -11.27 -13.65 -34.71
C ILE A 112 -12.65 -14.00 -35.29
N VAL A 113 -13.31 -14.96 -34.67
CA VAL A 113 -14.75 -15.19 -34.81
C VAL A 113 -15.39 -15.18 -33.42
N ARG A 114 -16.64 -14.71 -33.34
CA ARG A 114 -17.44 -14.78 -32.12
C ARG A 114 -18.43 -15.93 -32.24
N ALA A 115 -18.66 -16.66 -31.16
CA ALA A 115 -19.59 -17.77 -31.12
C ALA A 115 -20.51 -17.67 -29.90
N ALA A 116 -21.81 -17.85 -30.14
CA ALA A 116 -22.81 -17.84 -29.09
C ALA A 116 -22.87 -19.19 -28.36
N VAL A 117 -23.02 -19.12 -27.04
CA VAL A 117 -23.12 -20.27 -26.14
C VAL A 117 -24.42 -20.15 -25.33
N PRO A 118 -25.37 -21.07 -25.48
CA PRO A 118 -26.54 -21.12 -24.61
C PRO A 118 -26.12 -21.34 -23.15
N THR A 119 -26.57 -20.51 -22.22
CA THR A 119 -26.28 -20.68 -20.79
C THR A 119 -27.38 -21.45 -20.07
N GLU A 120 -27.05 -22.09 -18.93
CA GLU A 120 -28.02 -22.86 -18.14
C GLU A 120 -29.20 -22.01 -17.63
N ASP A 121 -28.97 -20.71 -17.40
CA ASP A 121 -29.99 -19.75 -16.95
C ASP A 121 -30.87 -19.23 -18.10
N GLY A 122 -30.77 -19.82 -19.31
CA GLY A 122 -31.58 -19.48 -20.48
C GLY A 122 -31.10 -18.23 -21.25
N GLY A 123 -29.89 -17.74 -20.96
CA GLY A 123 -29.25 -16.63 -21.66
C GLY A 123 -28.35 -17.09 -22.83
N LEU A 124 -27.68 -16.11 -23.44
CA LEU A 124 -26.66 -16.33 -24.47
C LEU A 124 -25.35 -15.70 -24.01
N GLY A 125 -24.36 -16.52 -23.70
CA GLY A 125 -22.98 -16.12 -23.49
C GLY A 125 -22.21 -16.09 -24.81
N GLU A 126 -21.00 -15.53 -24.79
CA GLU A 126 -20.15 -15.38 -25.97
C GLU A 126 -18.75 -15.96 -25.74
N ILE A 127 -18.20 -16.59 -26.77
CA ILE A 127 -16.80 -16.98 -26.86
C ILE A 127 -16.15 -16.27 -28.04
N GLU A 128 -15.00 -15.66 -27.79
CA GLU A 128 -14.11 -15.13 -28.82
C GLU A 128 -13.07 -16.19 -29.20
N VAL A 129 -13.10 -16.67 -30.44
CA VAL A 129 -12.16 -17.66 -30.96
C VAL A 129 -11.18 -16.97 -31.89
N PHE A 130 -9.94 -16.85 -31.45
CA PHE A 130 -8.83 -16.37 -32.24
C PHE A 130 -8.18 -17.53 -32.98
N SER A 131 -7.86 -17.36 -34.25
CA SER A 131 -7.26 -18.37 -35.09
C SER A 131 -5.94 -17.87 -35.67
N LEU A 132 -4.87 -18.62 -35.42
CA LEU A 132 -3.57 -18.45 -36.07
C LEU A 132 -3.23 -19.72 -36.86
N PRO A 133 -3.34 -19.72 -38.20
CA PRO A 133 -3.00 -20.88 -39.00
C PRO A 133 -1.51 -21.25 -38.86
N VAL A 134 -1.23 -22.51 -38.57
CA VAL A 134 0.13 -23.05 -38.43
C VAL A 134 0.31 -24.23 -39.38
N PRO A 135 1.09 -24.08 -40.48
CA PRO A 135 1.32 -25.16 -41.43
C PRO A 135 1.94 -26.40 -40.75
N GLN A 136 1.60 -27.60 -41.23
CA GLN A 136 2.23 -28.83 -40.74
C GLN A 136 3.76 -28.78 -40.97
N ALA A 137 4.52 -29.22 -39.98
CA ALA A 137 5.96 -29.29 -40.09
C ALA A 137 6.38 -30.27 -41.20
N ALA A 138 7.20 -29.81 -42.14
CA ALA A 138 7.71 -30.62 -43.24
C ALA A 138 8.81 -31.60 -42.76
N GLY A 139 8.44 -32.69 -42.08
CA GLY A 139 9.35 -33.77 -41.69
C GLY A 139 10.53 -33.35 -40.78
N PRO A 140 11.40 -34.29 -40.35
CA PRO A 140 12.45 -34.02 -39.38
C PRO A 140 13.68 -33.39 -40.07
N GLY A 141 13.63 -32.07 -40.29
CA GLY A 141 14.83 -31.25 -40.54
C GLY A 141 15.39 -30.68 -39.24
N PRO A 142 16.71 -30.43 -39.12
CA PRO A 142 17.32 -29.98 -37.87
C PRO A 142 16.81 -28.60 -37.45
N VAL A 143 16.47 -28.48 -36.16
CA VAL A 143 16.08 -27.22 -35.49
C VAL A 143 17.34 -26.35 -35.31
N PRO A 144 17.37 -25.08 -35.74
CA PRO A 144 18.49 -24.20 -35.43
C PRO A 144 18.47 -23.82 -33.95
N VAL A 145 19.63 -23.93 -33.28
CA VAL A 145 19.84 -23.50 -31.90
C VAL A 145 19.95 -21.97 -31.86
N ALA A 146 19.14 -21.31 -31.04
CA ALA A 146 19.19 -19.87 -30.85
C ALA A 146 20.46 -19.48 -30.07
N GLY A 147 21.44 -18.88 -30.75
CA GLY A 147 22.65 -18.39 -30.12
C GLY A 147 23.70 -17.90 -31.11
N GLY A 148 23.46 -16.75 -31.76
CA GLY A 148 24.47 -16.10 -32.59
C GLY A 148 23.90 -14.95 -33.41
N ARG A 149 24.10 -13.71 -32.96
CA ARG A 149 23.92 -12.52 -33.81
C ARG A 149 25.02 -12.55 -34.88
N ALA A 150 24.65 -12.72 -36.13
CA ALA A 150 25.47 -12.33 -37.27
C ALA A 150 24.85 -11.10 -37.94
N ALA A 151 25.67 -10.07 -38.12
CA ALA A 151 25.30 -8.81 -38.75
C ALA A 151 25.17 -8.95 -40.28
N GLY A 152 24.18 -8.25 -40.84
CA GLY A 152 24.16 -7.82 -42.25
C GLY A 152 23.72 -8.86 -43.28
N GLY A 153 22.47 -8.75 -43.74
CA GLY A 153 22.01 -9.43 -44.96
C GLY A 153 20.51 -9.37 -45.15
N SER A 154 20.04 -8.60 -46.14
CA SER A 154 18.68 -8.66 -46.66
C SER A 154 18.48 -9.99 -47.41
N GLY A 155 17.90 -10.99 -46.75
CA GLY A 155 17.58 -12.29 -47.34
C GLY A 155 16.15 -12.66 -47.01
N ALA A 156 15.39 -13.09 -48.01
CA ALA A 156 14.04 -13.60 -47.83
C ALA A 156 14.08 -14.84 -46.92
N GLU A 157 13.53 -14.72 -45.70
CA GLU A 157 13.27 -15.85 -44.81
C GLU A 157 12.45 -16.90 -45.58
N THR A 158 12.94 -18.12 -45.61
CA THR A 158 12.25 -19.22 -46.30
C THR A 158 11.01 -19.61 -45.50
N GLY A 159 9.91 -20.03 -46.16
CA GLY A 159 8.67 -20.42 -45.46
C GLY A 159 8.83 -21.52 -44.40
N ALA A 160 9.95 -22.26 -44.41
CA ALA A 160 10.31 -23.26 -43.41
C ALA A 160 10.75 -22.64 -42.07
N GLU A 161 11.47 -21.51 -42.08
CA GLU A 161 11.92 -20.81 -40.86
C GLU A 161 10.74 -20.17 -40.14
N THR A 162 9.83 -19.54 -40.89
CA THR A 162 8.58 -19.00 -40.36
C THR A 162 7.70 -20.09 -39.73
N GLY A 163 7.61 -21.25 -40.36
CA GLY A 163 6.90 -22.41 -39.80
C GLY A 163 7.48 -22.87 -38.46
N ALA A 164 8.81 -22.97 -38.33
CA ALA A 164 9.46 -23.36 -37.08
C ALA A 164 9.21 -22.35 -35.94
N CYS A 165 9.22 -21.05 -36.23
CA CYS A 165 8.87 -20.00 -35.26
C CYS A 165 7.42 -20.11 -34.77
N LEU A 166 6.47 -20.38 -35.67
CA LEU A 166 5.06 -20.57 -35.30
C LEU A 166 4.86 -21.82 -34.44
N HIS A 167 5.51 -22.94 -34.77
CA HIS A 167 5.47 -24.15 -33.92
C HIS A 167 6.07 -23.93 -32.53
N HIS A 168 7.14 -23.13 -32.41
CA HIS A 168 7.69 -22.74 -31.12
C HIS A 168 6.70 -21.89 -30.31
N LEU A 169 6.06 -20.91 -30.96
CA LEU A 169 5.01 -20.09 -30.36
C LEU A 169 3.86 -20.96 -29.84
N VAL A 170 3.34 -21.90 -30.64
CA VAL A 170 2.24 -22.81 -30.22
C VAL A 170 2.64 -23.60 -28.98
N ARG A 171 3.85 -24.19 -28.97
CA ARG A 171 4.34 -24.96 -27.82
C ARG A 171 4.41 -24.09 -26.57
N ARG A 172 4.88 -22.85 -26.70
CA ARG A 172 5.05 -21.94 -25.56
C ARG A 172 3.73 -21.36 -25.06
N GLU A 173 2.81 -20.97 -25.94
CA GLU A 173 1.46 -20.58 -25.53
C GLU A 173 0.82 -21.71 -24.73
N ARG A 174 0.83 -22.95 -25.25
CA ARG A 174 0.25 -24.13 -24.56
C ARG A 174 0.93 -24.47 -23.24
N ALA A 175 2.26 -24.45 -23.20
CA ALA A 175 3.02 -24.75 -21.98
C ALA A 175 2.76 -23.71 -20.87
N GLU A 176 2.60 -22.44 -21.25
CA GLU A 176 2.30 -21.35 -20.32
C GLU A 176 0.79 -21.13 -20.10
N ARG A 177 -0.07 -21.87 -20.82
CA ARG A 177 -1.55 -21.72 -20.84
C ARG A 177 -1.98 -20.30 -21.20
N ASN A 178 -1.31 -19.70 -22.18
CA ASN A 178 -1.59 -18.33 -22.63
C ASN A 178 -2.73 -18.25 -23.66
N GLU A 179 -3.14 -19.39 -24.21
CA GLU A 179 -4.13 -19.50 -25.27
C GLU A 179 -5.55 -19.15 -24.83
N ALA A 180 -5.89 -19.29 -23.55
CA ALA A 180 -7.25 -19.07 -23.06
C ALA A 180 -7.30 -18.06 -21.91
N HIS A 181 -8.33 -17.21 -21.90
CA HIS A 181 -8.62 -16.30 -20.80
C HIS A 181 -10.12 -16.09 -20.57
N VAL A 182 -10.45 -15.59 -19.39
CA VAL A 182 -11.82 -15.24 -18.99
C VAL A 182 -11.89 -13.74 -18.75
N ALA A 183 -12.87 -13.08 -19.34
CA ALA A 183 -13.03 -11.63 -19.28
C ALA A 183 -14.18 -11.21 -18.37
N PHE A 184 -13.94 -10.22 -17.52
CA PHE A 184 -14.95 -9.53 -16.75
C PHE A 184 -15.03 -8.07 -17.14
N ARG A 185 -16.24 -7.54 -17.24
CA ARG A 185 -16.50 -6.12 -17.45
C ARG A 185 -16.74 -5.46 -16.11
N VAL A 186 -16.00 -4.39 -15.83
CA VAL A 186 -16.21 -3.59 -14.63
C VAL A 186 -17.43 -2.70 -14.86
N THR A 187 -18.35 -2.69 -13.89
CA THR A 187 -19.64 -1.99 -13.98
C THR A 187 -19.56 -0.52 -13.64
N ASP A 188 -18.51 -0.10 -12.91
CA ASP A 188 -18.24 1.28 -12.53
C ASP A 188 -17.02 1.83 -13.28
N ALA A 189 -17.02 3.15 -13.46
CA ALA A 189 -16.01 3.93 -14.18
C ALA A 189 -15.02 4.65 -13.25
N ASP A 190 -15.17 4.52 -11.93
CA ASP A 190 -14.33 5.18 -10.92
C ASP A 190 -12.92 4.54 -10.81
N GLU A 191 -11.88 5.39 -10.81
CA GLU A 191 -10.48 4.99 -10.68
C GLU A 191 -10.17 4.32 -9.32
N VAL A 192 -10.91 4.64 -8.26
CA VAL A 192 -10.76 4.01 -6.95
C VAL A 192 -11.21 2.55 -7.00
N VAL A 193 -12.34 2.26 -7.66
CA VAL A 193 -12.83 0.89 -7.86
C VAL A 193 -11.79 0.10 -8.64
N PHE A 194 -11.22 0.69 -9.68
CA PHE A 194 -10.18 0.08 -10.50
C PHE A 194 -8.89 -0.23 -9.74
N ALA A 195 -8.42 0.71 -8.92
CA ALA A 195 -7.25 0.50 -8.07
C ALA A 195 -7.50 -0.63 -7.07
N GLY A 196 -8.68 -0.67 -6.47
CA GLY A 196 -9.11 -1.73 -5.53
C GLY A 196 -9.19 -3.11 -6.18
N LEU A 197 -9.83 -3.22 -7.36
CA LEU A 197 -9.91 -4.49 -8.10
C LEU A 197 -8.53 -5.02 -8.49
N ARG A 198 -7.66 -4.13 -9.00
CA ARG A 198 -6.27 -4.48 -9.31
C ARG A 198 -5.51 -4.92 -8.05
N PHE A 199 -5.67 -4.21 -6.94
CA PHE A 199 -5.04 -4.55 -5.66
C PHE A 199 -5.46 -5.95 -5.18
N LEU A 200 -6.76 -6.26 -5.21
CA LEU A 200 -7.27 -7.58 -4.84
C LEU A 200 -6.64 -8.68 -5.73
N LEU A 201 -6.58 -8.47 -7.04
CA LEU A 201 -6.02 -9.46 -7.95
C LEU A 201 -4.50 -9.64 -7.79
N VAL A 202 -3.75 -8.56 -7.59
CA VAL A 202 -2.29 -8.61 -7.49
C VAL A 202 -1.83 -9.00 -6.09
N GLU A 203 -2.23 -8.23 -5.09
CA GLU A 203 -1.70 -8.32 -3.71
C GLU A 203 -2.36 -9.43 -2.91
N ARG A 204 -3.64 -9.74 -3.17
CA ARG A 204 -4.40 -10.75 -2.42
C ARG A 204 -4.49 -12.09 -3.15
N ALA A 205 -4.81 -12.06 -4.45
CA ALA A 205 -4.90 -13.27 -5.26
C ALA A 205 -3.55 -13.77 -5.80
N GLY A 206 -2.47 -12.96 -5.67
CA GLY A 206 -1.14 -13.30 -6.16
C GLY A 206 -1.04 -13.39 -7.70
N MET A 207 -1.97 -12.74 -8.41
CA MET A 207 -1.94 -12.73 -9.87
C MET A 207 -0.93 -11.69 -10.38
N ARG A 208 -0.24 -12.03 -11.46
CA ARG A 208 0.74 -11.14 -12.09
C ARG A 208 0.12 -10.39 -13.26
N PRO A 209 0.35 -9.08 -13.43
CA PRO A 209 0.03 -8.37 -14.67
C PRO A 209 0.66 -9.07 -15.89
N ASP A 210 -0.09 -9.16 -16.98
CA ASP A 210 0.28 -9.87 -18.20
C ASP A 210 -0.12 -9.09 -19.47
N GLY A 211 0.16 -7.79 -19.44
CA GLY A 211 -0.12 -6.84 -20.51
C GLY A 211 -1.45 -6.12 -20.35
N GLY A 212 -1.87 -5.43 -21.41
CA GLY A 212 -3.06 -4.62 -21.41
C GLY A 212 -2.90 -3.39 -22.29
N GLY A 213 -3.99 -2.68 -22.54
CA GLY A 213 -4.00 -1.53 -23.43
C GLY A 213 -5.35 -0.83 -23.48
N TYR A 214 -5.41 0.28 -24.20
CA TYR A 214 -6.67 0.96 -24.48
C TYR A 214 -7.18 0.55 -25.86
N ASN A 215 -8.43 0.10 -25.93
CA ASN A 215 -9.14 -0.19 -27.16
C ASN A 215 -10.07 1.00 -27.49
N PRO A 216 -9.73 1.84 -28.49
CA PRO A 216 -10.53 3.01 -28.84
C PRO A 216 -11.86 2.66 -29.54
N HIS A 217 -12.01 1.43 -30.05
CA HIS A 217 -13.24 1.02 -30.75
C HIS A 217 -14.38 0.69 -29.79
N GLU A 218 -14.03 0.12 -28.64
CA GLU A 218 -15.00 -0.24 -27.59
C GLU A 218 -14.99 0.76 -26.42
N ASP A 219 -14.11 1.76 -26.49
CA ASP A 219 -13.80 2.71 -25.41
C ASP A 219 -13.58 2.00 -24.07
N VAL A 220 -12.64 1.06 -24.05
CA VAL A 220 -12.30 0.29 -22.84
C VAL A 220 -10.80 0.21 -22.65
N THR A 221 -10.38 0.27 -21.39
CA THR A 221 -9.03 -0.10 -20.96
C THR A 221 -9.03 -1.55 -20.51
N VAL A 222 -8.11 -2.31 -21.05
CA VAL A 222 -7.97 -3.75 -20.85
C VAL A 222 -6.76 -4.01 -19.98
N LEU A 223 -6.94 -4.75 -18.88
CA LEU A 223 -5.86 -5.24 -18.03
C LEU A 223 -5.86 -6.77 -18.04
N TYR A 224 -4.70 -7.38 -18.33
CA TYR A 224 -4.57 -8.83 -18.30
C TYR A 224 -3.82 -9.28 -17.04
N PHE A 225 -4.30 -10.34 -16.42
CA PHE A 225 -3.70 -10.95 -15.25
C PHE A 225 -3.42 -12.42 -15.52
N ARG A 226 -2.33 -12.92 -14.96
CA ARG A 226 -1.95 -14.33 -14.97
C ARG A 226 -2.01 -14.90 -13.56
N SER A 227 -2.73 -16.00 -13.39
CA SER A 227 -2.86 -16.70 -12.11
C SER A 227 -1.58 -17.47 -11.78
N ALA A 228 -1.20 -17.47 -10.51
CA ALA A 228 -0.18 -18.36 -9.96
C ALA A 228 -0.72 -19.75 -9.61
N ALA A 229 -1.99 -20.04 -9.91
CA ALA A 229 -2.65 -21.29 -9.52
C ALA A 229 -1.97 -22.57 -10.07
N PRO A 230 -2.06 -23.70 -9.34
CA PRO A 230 -1.41 -24.96 -9.72
C PRO A 230 -1.77 -25.49 -11.12
N ALA A 231 -0.94 -26.40 -11.62
CA ALA A 231 -1.27 -27.18 -12.81
C ALA A 231 -2.58 -27.96 -12.58
N GLY A 232 -3.57 -27.78 -13.45
CA GLY A 232 -4.89 -28.44 -13.37
C GLY A 232 -6.10 -27.51 -13.42
N THR A 233 -5.93 -26.18 -13.25
CA THR A 233 -6.98 -25.22 -13.58
C THR A 233 -7.07 -24.99 -15.10
N PRO A 234 -8.27 -25.01 -15.71
CA PRO A 234 -8.43 -24.86 -17.16
C PRO A 234 -8.07 -23.47 -17.70
N TYR A 235 -8.00 -22.46 -16.82
CA TYR A 235 -7.62 -21.09 -17.16
C TYR A 235 -6.51 -20.59 -16.26
N ALA A 236 -5.54 -19.93 -16.88
CA ALA A 236 -4.44 -19.25 -16.18
C ALA A 236 -4.46 -17.74 -16.39
N ARG A 237 -5.37 -17.20 -17.22
CA ARG A 237 -5.43 -15.77 -17.55
C ARG A 237 -6.82 -15.19 -17.33
N LEU A 238 -6.85 -13.97 -16.81
CA LEU A 238 -8.04 -13.17 -16.55
C LEU A 238 -7.90 -11.83 -17.25
N GLU A 239 -8.96 -11.32 -17.84
CA GLU A 239 -9.05 -10.01 -18.45
C GLU A 239 -10.05 -9.15 -17.69
N LEU A 240 -9.67 -7.91 -17.37
CA LEU A 240 -10.59 -6.88 -16.89
C LEU A 240 -10.80 -5.82 -17.97
N LEU A 241 -12.06 -5.63 -18.35
CA LEU A 241 -12.53 -4.62 -19.29
C LEU A 241 -13.09 -3.44 -18.51
N MET A 242 -12.40 -2.31 -18.55
CA MET A 242 -12.73 -1.12 -17.78
C MET A 242 -13.27 -0.04 -18.73
N PRO A 243 -14.48 0.50 -18.52
CA PRO A 243 -15.01 1.55 -19.38
C PRO A 243 -14.09 2.78 -19.42
N GLY A 244 -13.84 3.37 -20.60
CA GLY A 244 -13.04 4.57 -20.83
C GLY A 244 -11.52 4.36 -20.91
N HIS A 245 -10.79 5.44 -21.22
CA HIS A 245 -9.31 5.45 -21.28
C HIS A 245 -8.68 5.73 -19.90
N ARG A 246 -8.22 4.68 -19.22
CA ARG A 246 -7.71 4.68 -17.85
C ARG A 246 -6.20 4.69 -17.84
N THR A 247 -5.63 5.84 -18.17
CA THR A 247 -4.17 6.03 -18.29
C THR A 247 -3.43 5.73 -16.99
N SER A 248 -3.97 6.14 -15.85
CA SER A 248 -3.40 5.91 -14.52
C SER A 248 -3.41 4.42 -14.13
N ALA A 249 -4.58 3.76 -14.23
CA ALA A 249 -4.70 2.33 -13.93
C ALA A 249 -3.83 1.46 -14.87
N LEU A 250 -3.81 1.78 -16.17
CA LEU A 250 -2.97 1.09 -17.15
C LEU A 250 -1.47 1.29 -16.87
N ALA A 251 -1.06 2.49 -16.49
CA ALA A 251 0.33 2.76 -16.10
C ALA A 251 0.73 1.97 -14.84
N ALA A 252 -0.11 1.99 -13.79
CA ALA A 252 0.11 1.23 -12.57
C ALA A 252 0.15 -0.30 -12.81
N HIS A 253 -0.66 -0.80 -13.74
CA HIS A 253 -0.66 -2.20 -14.13
C HIS A 253 0.63 -2.61 -14.86
N ARG A 254 1.10 -1.78 -15.80
CA ARG A 254 2.34 -2.01 -16.57
C ARG A 254 3.62 -1.82 -15.75
N LEU A 255 3.59 -1.00 -14.69
CA LEU A 255 4.73 -0.85 -13.78
C LEU A 255 5.06 -2.16 -13.05
N VAL A 256 4.04 -2.95 -12.70
CA VAL A 256 4.21 -4.25 -12.04
C VAL A 256 4.50 -5.38 -13.04
N GLU A 257 4.06 -5.25 -14.31
CA GLU A 257 4.44 -6.16 -15.40
C GLU A 257 5.97 -6.18 -15.64
N ARG A 258 6.64 -5.07 -15.33
CA ARG A 258 8.11 -4.98 -15.35
C ARG A 258 8.66 -5.43 -14.00
N ASP A 259 8.73 -6.74 -13.82
CA ASP A 259 9.54 -7.41 -12.79
C ASP A 259 11.03 -7.10 -13.10
N GLU A 260 11.47 -5.86 -12.85
CA GLU A 260 12.87 -5.44 -12.86
C GLU A 260 13.30 -5.21 -11.41
N PRO A 261 13.73 -6.26 -10.69
CA PRO A 261 14.21 -6.14 -9.31
C PRO A 261 15.24 -5.02 -9.12
N GLY A 262 16.07 -4.76 -10.15
CA GLY A 262 17.03 -3.67 -10.16
C GLY A 262 16.39 -2.28 -10.09
N ARG A 263 15.27 -2.06 -10.80
CA ARG A 263 14.52 -0.80 -10.75
C ARG A 263 13.82 -0.63 -9.41
N THR A 264 13.15 -1.66 -8.91
CA THR A 264 12.49 -1.62 -7.59
C THR A 264 13.50 -1.35 -6.48
N LEU A 265 14.65 -2.04 -6.50
CA LEU A 265 15.72 -1.79 -5.53
C LEU A 265 16.26 -0.36 -5.64
N LEU A 266 16.45 0.16 -6.85
CA LEU A 266 16.86 1.54 -7.07
C LEU A 266 15.83 2.54 -6.51
N GLU A 267 14.54 2.31 -6.73
CA GLU A 267 13.47 3.15 -6.18
C GLU A 267 13.46 3.13 -4.63
N LEU A 268 13.75 1.98 -4.01
CA LEU A 268 13.90 1.86 -2.56
C LEU A 268 15.16 2.57 -2.05
N MET A 269 16.31 2.36 -2.68
CA MET A 269 17.60 2.98 -2.31
C MET A 269 17.56 4.51 -2.41
N THR A 270 16.74 5.04 -3.32
CA THR A 270 16.63 6.48 -3.58
C THR A 270 15.53 7.17 -2.78
N GLY A 271 14.87 6.46 -1.86
CA GLY A 271 13.87 7.02 -0.95
C GLY A 271 14.38 8.20 -0.12
N ALA A 272 15.68 8.22 0.23
CA ALA A 272 16.34 9.30 0.95
C ALA A 272 16.23 10.67 0.24
N TRP A 273 16.18 10.67 -1.10
CA TRP A 273 16.01 11.88 -1.90
C TRP A 273 14.63 12.52 -1.68
N ARG A 274 13.59 11.69 -1.46
CA ARG A 274 12.23 12.16 -1.16
C ARG A 274 12.21 12.92 0.17
N THR A 275 12.84 12.34 1.20
CA THR A 275 12.95 12.95 2.54
C THR A 275 13.64 14.31 2.46
N GLN A 276 14.78 14.38 1.78
CA GLN A 276 15.54 15.63 1.63
C GLN A 276 14.79 16.67 0.78
N ALA A 277 14.16 16.26 -0.32
CA ALA A 277 13.37 17.18 -1.15
C ALA A 277 12.23 17.84 -0.38
N ILE A 278 11.52 17.06 0.44
CA ILE A 278 10.44 17.56 1.31
C ILE A 278 11.00 18.53 2.36
N ALA A 279 12.10 18.17 3.02
CA ALA A 279 12.72 19.00 4.05
C ALA A 279 13.25 20.33 3.49
N VAL A 280 13.92 20.31 2.34
CA VAL A 280 14.42 21.53 1.68
C VAL A 280 13.26 22.45 1.27
N ALA A 281 12.17 21.91 0.73
CA ALA A 281 11.00 22.71 0.39
C ALA A 281 10.32 23.33 1.62
N ALA A 282 10.29 22.59 2.74
CA ALA A 282 9.81 23.07 4.02
C ALA A 282 10.72 24.16 4.62
N GLU A 283 12.04 24.00 4.51
CA GLU A 283 13.04 24.96 4.98
C GLU A 283 12.95 26.27 4.20
N LEU A 284 12.90 26.20 2.87
CA LEU A 284 12.74 27.35 1.97
C LEU A 284 11.37 28.04 2.10
N GLY A 285 10.39 27.40 2.74
CA GLY A 285 9.03 27.95 2.86
C GLY A 285 8.28 27.98 1.52
N VAL A 286 8.54 27.00 0.63
CA VAL A 286 7.92 26.93 -0.71
C VAL A 286 6.39 26.91 -0.62
N PHE A 287 5.84 26.11 0.29
CA PHE A 287 4.40 25.97 0.46
C PHE A 287 3.76 27.23 1.09
N ASP A 288 4.51 27.94 1.93
CA ASP A 288 4.07 29.24 2.46
C ASP A 288 4.01 30.28 1.33
N ALA A 289 5.03 30.34 0.47
CA ALA A 289 5.10 31.27 -0.66
C ALA A 289 4.07 30.99 -1.77
N LEU A 290 3.62 29.73 -1.91
CA LEU A 290 2.57 29.33 -2.84
C LEU A 290 1.16 29.51 -2.27
N SER A 291 1.02 29.78 -0.97
CA SER A 291 -0.28 30.04 -0.34
C SER A 291 -0.89 31.35 -0.85
N PRO A 292 -2.21 31.54 -0.75
CA PRO A 292 -2.85 32.81 -1.11
C PRO A 292 -2.21 34.03 -0.43
N ASP A 293 -1.83 33.90 0.85
CA ASP A 293 -1.20 34.96 1.63
C ASP A 293 0.28 35.17 1.28
N GLY A 294 0.94 34.13 0.74
CA GLY A 294 2.31 34.17 0.21
C GLY A 294 2.43 34.68 -1.22
N GLY A 295 1.31 35.04 -1.86
CA GLY A 295 1.27 35.55 -3.23
C GLY A 295 0.87 34.52 -4.30
N GLY A 296 0.45 33.31 -3.90
CA GLY A 296 -0.15 32.30 -4.76
C GLY A 296 0.79 31.66 -5.80
N PRO A 297 0.23 30.78 -6.67
CA PRO A 297 0.96 30.22 -7.81
C PRO A 297 1.60 31.29 -8.68
N ALA A 298 2.89 31.12 -8.98
CA ALA A 298 3.68 32.06 -9.78
C ALA A 298 4.70 31.31 -10.66
N PRO A 299 5.25 31.95 -11.72
CA PRO A 299 6.39 31.42 -12.48
C PRO A 299 7.56 31.06 -11.56
N VAL A 300 8.31 29.99 -11.88
CA VAL A 300 9.41 29.51 -11.02
C VAL A 300 10.42 30.61 -10.68
N ALA A 301 10.75 31.49 -11.62
CA ALA A 301 11.71 32.58 -11.39
C ALA A 301 11.24 33.54 -10.28
N ASP A 302 9.95 33.88 -10.26
CA ASP A 302 9.37 34.75 -9.24
C ASP A 302 9.30 34.04 -7.89
N LEU A 303 8.91 32.76 -7.89
CA LEU A 303 8.88 31.96 -6.67
C LEU A 303 10.29 31.80 -6.08
N ALA A 304 11.31 31.54 -6.92
CA ALA A 304 12.70 31.45 -6.52
C ALA A 304 13.19 32.73 -5.84
N ALA A 305 12.83 33.91 -6.38
CA ALA A 305 13.13 35.19 -5.76
C ALA A 305 12.45 35.35 -4.39
N ARG A 306 11.21 34.88 -4.22
CA ARG A 306 10.48 34.95 -2.94
C ARG A 306 11.10 34.07 -1.85
N VAL A 307 11.55 32.87 -2.21
CA VAL A 307 12.11 31.90 -1.24
C VAL A 307 13.63 31.95 -1.13
N GLY A 308 14.29 32.82 -1.89
CA GLY A 308 15.75 32.97 -1.88
C GLY A 308 16.51 31.78 -2.50
N ALA A 309 15.95 31.16 -3.54
CA ALA A 309 16.54 30.00 -4.22
C ALA A 309 17.08 30.35 -5.62
N ASP A 310 17.95 29.49 -6.13
CA ASP A 310 18.33 29.50 -7.55
C ASP A 310 17.13 29.01 -8.42
N PRO A 311 16.77 29.71 -9.51
CA PRO A 311 15.63 29.32 -10.34
C PRO A 311 15.72 27.93 -10.97
N ASP A 312 16.89 27.49 -11.45
CA ASP A 312 17.07 26.16 -12.05
C ASP A 312 17.04 25.07 -10.97
N GLY A 313 17.71 25.32 -9.84
CA GLY A 313 17.65 24.45 -8.67
C GLY A 313 16.23 24.25 -8.16
N LEU A 314 15.46 25.34 -8.05
CA LEU A 314 14.07 25.29 -7.59
C LEU A 314 13.18 24.57 -8.61
N ASP A 315 13.28 24.84 -9.91
CA ASP A 315 12.48 24.15 -10.95
C ASP A 315 12.64 22.63 -10.85
N ARG A 316 13.87 22.13 -10.71
CA ARG A 316 14.15 20.69 -10.55
C ARG A 316 13.51 20.11 -9.29
N LEU A 317 13.58 20.83 -8.17
CA LEU A 317 12.94 20.43 -6.92
C LEU A 317 11.41 20.39 -7.04
N LEU A 318 10.80 21.43 -7.61
CA LEU A 318 9.35 21.52 -7.80
C LEU A 318 8.84 20.41 -8.72
N ARG A 319 9.54 20.13 -9.83
CA ARG A 319 9.23 18.98 -10.71
C ARG A 319 9.24 17.67 -9.92
N TYR A 320 10.26 17.46 -9.09
CA TYR A 320 10.34 16.24 -8.30
C TYR A 320 9.21 16.14 -7.27
N LEU A 321 8.91 17.21 -6.54
CA LEU A 321 7.80 17.27 -5.58
C LEU A 321 6.43 17.07 -6.25
N ALA A 322 6.27 17.52 -7.50
CA ALA A 322 5.08 17.24 -8.29
C ALA A 322 4.94 15.73 -8.59
N THR A 323 6.03 15.02 -8.90
CA THR A 323 5.97 13.55 -9.07
C THR A 323 5.62 12.80 -7.78
N LEU A 324 5.90 13.41 -6.62
CA LEU A 324 5.52 12.90 -5.30
C LEU A 324 4.10 13.30 -4.89
N GLY A 325 3.39 14.10 -5.70
CA GLY A 325 2.02 14.52 -5.44
C GLY A 325 1.87 15.65 -4.41
N LEU A 326 2.96 16.30 -3.97
CA LEU A 326 2.88 17.46 -3.08
C LEU A 326 2.51 18.75 -3.84
N LEU A 327 2.81 18.79 -5.13
CA LEU A 327 2.48 19.88 -6.04
C LEU A 327 1.70 19.37 -7.24
N ALA A 328 0.82 20.20 -7.76
CA ALA A 328 0.14 20.06 -9.03
C ALA A 328 0.82 20.96 -10.08
N GLY A 329 0.99 20.45 -11.30
CA GLY A 329 1.64 21.16 -12.41
C GLY A 329 2.89 20.46 -12.94
N PRO A 330 3.67 21.14 -13.80
CA PRO A 330 3.52 22.56 -14.13
C PRO A 330 2.29 22.87 -15.01
N TYR A 331 1.73 24.08 -14.85
CA TYR A 331 0.60 24.61 -15.63
C TYR A 331 0.98 25.90 -16.39
N GLY A 332 0.24 26.24 -17.45
CA GLY A 332 0.38 27.49 -18.21
C GLY A 332 1.14 27.38 -19.55
N PRO A 333 1.15 28.42 -20.40
CA PRO A 333 1.89 28.44 -21.66
C PRO A 333 3.40 28.44 -21.38
N GLY A 334 4.12 27.38 -21.75
CA GLY A 334 5.52 27.18 -21.35
C GLY A 334 5.71 26.48 -19.99
N ALA A 335 4.61 26.07 -19.35
CA ALA A 335 4.50 25.25 -18.14
C ALA A 335 5.65 25.42 -17.12
N ASP A 336 5.54 26.48 -16.31
CA ASP A 336 6.51 26.88 -15.27
C ASP A 336 5.85 27.28 -13.93
N THR A 337 4.55 27.01 -13.76
CA THR A 337 3.80 27.38 -12.55
C THR A 337 3.29 26.16 -11.81
N TYR A 338 3.42 26.15 -10.49
CA TYR A 338 3.02 25.05 -9.61
C TYR A 338 2.00 25.51 -8.57
N ALA A 339 1.17 24.59 -8.09
CA ALA A 339 0.23 24.83 -7.00
C ALA A 339 0.31 23.70 -5.95
N PRO A 340 0.13 23.97 -4.66
CA PRO A 340 0.07 22.94 -3.63
C PRO A 340 -1.14 22.02 -3.83
N THR A 341 -0.96 20.74 -3.54
CA THR A 341 -2.07 19.78 -3.37
C THR A 341 -2.51 19.76 -1.91
N GLY A 342 -3.60 19.05 -1.60
CA GLY A 342 -3.98 18.82 -0.20
C GLY A 342 -2.89 18.13 0.64
N LEU A 343 -1.99 17.35 0.02
CA LEU A 343 -0.82 16.79 0.70
C LEU A 343 0.26 17.85 0.95
N GLY A 344 0.51 18.72 -0.02
CA GLY A 344 1.46 19.82 0.10
C GLY A 344 1.06 20.86 1.15
N GLU A 345 -0.24 21.11 1.33
CA GLU A 345 -0.75 22.05 2.35
C GLU A 345 -0.32 21.68 3.78
N LEU A 346 -0.07 20.39 4.07
CA LEU A 346 0.45 19.95 5.38
C LEU A 346 1.86 20.48 5.70
N LEU A 347 2.59 21.00 4.71
CA LEU A 347 3.92 21.58 4.90
C LEU A 347 3.92 23.09 5.07
N ARG A 348 2.75 23.74 5.04
CA ARG A 348 2.64 25.15 5.41
C ARG A 348 2.87 25.36 6.89
N THR A 349 3.46 26.48 7.25
CA THR A 349 3.77 26.86 8.64
C THR A 349 2.51 27.10 9.46
N ASP A 350 1.45 27.64 8.84
CA ASP A 350 0.19 28.04 9.47
C ASP A 350 -0.92 26.98 9.36
N ALA A 351 -0.67 25.86 8.68
CA ALA A 351 -1.66 24.82 8.50
C ALA A 351 -2.08 24.20 9.84
N PRO A 352 -3.39 23.96 10.04
CA PRO A 352 -3.86 23.08 11.10
C PRO A 352 -3.15 21.72 10.99
N HIS A 353 -2.51 21.28 12.08
CA HIS A 353 -1.72 20.04 12.11
C HIS A 353 -0.52 20.03 11.14
N SER A 354 0.12 21.18 10.92
CA SER A 354 1.35 21.28 10.12
C SER A 354 2.37 20.19 10.46
N MET A 355 2.84 19.50 9.42
CA MET A 355 3.92 18.53 9.46
C MET A 355 5.29 19.15 9.11
N ARG A 356 5.34 20.46 8.84
CA ARG A 356 6.59 21.18 8.54
C ARG A 356 7.70 20.94 9.58
N PRO A 357 7.46 21.02 10.90
CA PRO A 357 8.50 20.77 11.89
C PRO A 357 9.05 19.34 11.81
N LEU A 358 8.18 18.35 11.56
CA LEU A 358 8.57 16.96 11.42
C LEU A 358 9.39 16.72 10.14
N ALA A 359 9.04 17.38 9.03
CA ALA A 359 9.83 17.34 7.80
C ALA A 359 11.26 17.87 8.03
N LEU A 360 11.40 18.98 8.77
CA LEU A 360 12.72 19.54 9.12
C LEU A 360 13.54 18.58 9.99
N MET A 361 12.91 17.95 11.00
CA MET A 361 13.60 16.96 11.85
C MET A 361 14.09 15.75 11.04
N TYR A 362 13.23 15.21 10.16
CA TYR A 362 13.57 14.04 9.32
C TYR A 362 14.53 14.34 8.18
N GLY A 363 14.65 15.59 7.73
CA GLY A 363 15.69 16.01 6.80
C GLY A 363 16.98 16.50 7.47
N GLY A 364 16.93 16.85 8.75
CA GLY A 364 18.06 17.36 9.52
C GLY A 364 18.66 16.30 10.45
N PRO A 365 18.68 16.52 11.78
CA PRO A 365 19.42 15.67 12.72
C PRO A 365 19.07 14.17 12.65
N PHE A 366 17.80 13.80 12.41
CA PHE A 366 17.43 12.39 12.30
C PHE A 366 17.89 11.76 10.98
N TYR A 367 18.01 12.54 9.90
CA TYR A 367 18.60 12.05 8.65
C TYR A 367 20.08 11.69 8.84
N GLU A 368 20.83 12.57 9.50
CA GLU A 368 22.26 12.37 9.79
C GLU A 368 22.50 11.15 10.68
N SER A 369 21.68 11.00 11.73
CA SER A 369 21.70 9.82 12.60
C SER A 369 21.41 8.52 11.82
N PHE A 370 20.41 8.52 10.93
CA PHE A 370 20.15 7.37 10.05
C PHE A 370 21.32 7.07 9.09
N GLY A 371 22.13 8.08 8.73
CA GLY A 371 23.40 7.89 8.04
C GLY A 371 24.40 7.01 8.82
N GLN A 372 24.25 6.91 10.14
CA GLN A 372 25.05 6.05 11.02
C GLN A 372 24.38 4.72 11.37
N LEU A 373 23.33 4.30 10.65
CA LEU A 373 22.61 3.04 10.92
C LEU A 373 23.55 1.82 10.97
N LEU A 374 24.64 1.80 10.18
CA LEU A 374 25.64 0.74 10.23
C LEU A 374 26.26 0.57 11.63
N TYR A 375 26.56 1.67 12.31
CA TYR A 375 27.07 1.65 13.69
C TYR A 375 26.02 1.06 14.64
N ALA A 376 24.78 1.55 14.56
CA ALA A 376 23.71 1.09 15.44
C ALA A 376 23.43 -0.41 15.28
N VAL A 377 23.40 -0.91 14.05
CA VAL A 377 23.20 -2.35 13.77
C VAL A 377 24.37 -3.20 14.26
N ARG A 378 25.62 -2.72 14.12
CA ARG A 378 26.81 -3.47 14.54
C ARG A 378 26.99 -3.55 16.05
N THR A 379 26.59 -2.50 16.77
CA THR A 379 26.90 -2.33 18.19
C THR A 379 25.68 -2.47 19.09
N GLY A 380 24.47 -2.30 18.54
CA GLY A 380 23.25 -2.10 19.31
C GLY A 380 23.18 -0.73 20.00
N GLY A 381 24.12 0.18 19.72
CA GLY A 381 24.20 1.51 20.34
C GLY A 381 23.41 2.59 19.59
N ASP A 382 23.13 3.69 20.29
CA ASP A 382 22.45 4.89 19.78
C ASP A 382 23.32 5.60 18.72
N ALA A 383 22.83 5.67 17.48
CA ALA A 383 23.52 6.30 16.36
C ALA A 383 23.53 7.84 16.47
N PHE A 384 22.49 8.44 17.03
CA PHE A 384 22.42 9.88 17.24
C PHE A 384 23.50 10.31 18.22
N ALA A 385 23.60 9.64 19.37
CA ALA A 385 24.63 9.92 20.36
C ALA A 385 26.05 9.67 19.82
N HIS A 386 26.22 8.66 18.97
CA HIS A 386 27.49 8.41 18.29
C HIS A 386 27.89 9.54 17.34
N HIS A 387 26.94 10.07 16.55
CA HIS A 387 27.20 11.12 15.56
C HIS A 387 27.39 12.51 16.19
N PHE A 388 26.48 12.89 17.08
CA PHE A 388 26.43 14.23 17.68
C PHE A 388 27.18 14.35 19.01
N GLY A 389 27.69 13.24 19.56
CA GLY A 389 28.44 13.20 20.83
C GLY A 389 27.57 13.31 22.08
N ALA A 390 26.25 13.44 21.93
CA ALA A 390 25.28 13.49 23.01
C ALA A 390 23.93 12.91 22.55
N HIS A 391 23.12 12.40 23.48
CA HIS A 391 21.74 12.00 23.19
C HIS A 391 20.92 13.20 22.66
N HIS A 392 19.84 12.91 21.94
CA HIS A 392 19.08 13.93 21.20
C HIS A 392 18.51 15.05 22.10
N PHE A 393 18.01 14.74 23.30
CA PHE A 393 17.47 15.76 24.21
C PHE A 393 18.53 16.81 24.64
N PRO A 394 19.69 16.43 25.23
CA PRO A 394 20.77 17.38 25.50
C PRO A 394 21.20 18.16 24.26
N TYR A 395 21.34 17.49 23.12
CA TYR A 395 21.73 18.14 21.88
C TYR A 395 20.73 19.22 21.44
N PHE A 396 19.42 18.92 21.44
CA PHE A 396 18.40 19.90 21.07
C PHE A 396 18.35 21.07 22.05
N ALA A 397 18.49 20.84 23.35
CA ALA A 397 18.52 21.91 24.36
C ALA A 397 19.67 22.92 24.12
N GLU A 398 20.80 22.47 23.57
CA GLU A 398 21.92 23.33 23.16
C GLU A 398 21.72 24.00 21.78
N HIS A 399 20.72 23.56 21.01
CA HIS A 399 20.39 24.03 19.67
C HIS A 399 18.91 24.48 19.57
N PRO A 400 18.56 25.70 20.01
CA PRO A 400 17.18 26.15 20.15
C PRO A 400 16.25 26.00 18.93
N PRO A 401 16.72 26.15 17.67
CA PRO A 401 15.88 25.86 16.51
C PRO A 401 15.41 24.41 16.44
N TRP A 402 16.27 23.46 16.81
CA TRP A 402 15.93 22.03 16.83
C TRP A 402 15.08 21.67 18.03
N ASP A 403 15.29 22.28 19.19
CA ASP A 403 14.39 22.16 20.34
C ASP A 403 12.96 22.54 19.97
N THR A 404 12.80 23.72 19.36
CA THR A 404 11.49 24.21 18.92
C THR A 404 10.88 23.31 17.85
N ALA A 405 11.66 22.85 16.87
CA ALA A 405 11.19 21.98 15.81
C ALA A 405 10.76 20.61 16.34
N PHE A 406 11.54 20.04 17.26
CA PHE A 406 11.22 18.79 17.94
C PHE A 406 9.93 18.93 18.74
N ASP A 407 9.81 19.96 19.58
CA ASP A 407 8.60 20.21 20.36
C ASP A 407 7.34 20.32 19.50
N ARG A 408 7.40 21.09 18.40
CA ARG A 408 6.28 21.22 17.46
C ARG A 408 6.01 19.93 16.69
N SER A 409 7.04 19.16 16.33
CA SER A 409 6.87 17.85 15.69
C SER A 409 6.15 16.86 16.62
N MET A 410 6.41 16.95 17.93
CA MET A 410 5.72 16.14 18.92
C MET A 410 4.25 16.52 19.08
N GLN A 411 3.89 17.80 18.86
CA GLN A 411 2.49 18.25 18.85
C GLN A 411 1.70 17.66 17.68
N ALA A 412 2.30 17.48 16.51
CA ALA A 412 1.62 16.81 15.37
C ALA A 412 1.25 15.36 15.71
N SER A 413 2.02 14.71 16.59
CA SER A 413 1.72 13.36 17.09
C SER A 413 0.65 13.32 18.18
N SER A 414 0.15 14.48 18.65
CA SER A 414 -0.86 14.55 19.73
C SER A 414 -2.23 13.98 19.33
N LEU A 415 -2.49 13.79 18.03
CA LEU A 415 -3.69 13.10 17.52
C LEU A 415 -3.84 11.68 18.08
N MET A 416 -2.72 11.00 18.39
CA MET A 416 -2.72 9.69 19.05
C MET A 416 -3.49 9.72 20.39
N PHE A 417 -3.50 10.86 21.07
CA PHE A 417 -4.10 11.02 22.39
C PHE A 417 -5.60 11.29 22.37
N GLY A 418 -6.17 11.64 21.21
CA GLY A 418 -7.56 12.08 21.08
C GLY A 418 -8.60 11.15 21.75
N PRO A 419 -8.48 9.81 21.66
CA PRO A 419 -9.41 8.90 22.32
C PRO A 419 -9.20 8.74 23.83
N ILE A 420 -8.03 9.08 24.38
CA ILE A 420 -7.66 8.78 25.77
C ILE A 420 -8.56 9.47 26.79
N PRO A 421 -8.95 10.76 26.64
CA PRO A 421 -9.86 11.41 27.59
C PRO A 421 -11.16 10.64 27.82
N ALA A 422 -11.75 10.04 26.79
CA ALA A 422 -12.98 9.25 26.92
C ALA A 422 -12.77 7.92 27.67
N VAL A 423 -11.56 7.36 27.61
CA VAL A 423 -11.19 6.13 28.33
C VAL A 423 -11.06 6.39 29.83
N VAL A 424 -10.48 7.54 30.20
CA VAL A 424 -10.25 7.92 31.60
C VAL A 424 -11.48 8.57 32.24
N ASP A 425 -12.33 9.24 31.47
CA ASP A 425 -13.51 9.94 31.96
C ASP A 425 -14.67 8.98 32.27
N ARG A 426 -14.55 8.21 33.35
CA ARG A 426 -15.53 7.21 33.78
C ARG A 426 -15.81 7.26 35.28
N PRO A 427 -16.94 6.69 35.75
CA PRO A 427 -17.22 6.62 37.18
C PRO A 427 -16.11 5.91 37.97
N GLY A 428 -15.80 6.44 39.16
CA GLY A 428 -14.75 5.91 40.03
C GLY A 428 -13.32 6.31 39.66
N VAL A 429 -13.16 7.27 38.75
CA VAL A 429 -11.87 7.90 38.44
C VAL A 429 -12.00 9.39 38.74
N ASP A 430 -11.18 9.88 39.67
CA ASP A 430 -11.10 11.28 40.08
C ASP A 430 -9.71 11.87 39.83
N VAL A 431 -8.66 11.05 39.94
CA VAL A 431 -7.26 11.46 39.81
C VAL A 431 -6.52 10.63 38.77
N VAL A 432 -5.99 11.31 37.74
CA VAL A 432 -5.11 10.72 36.73
C VAL A 432 -3.66 11.13 37.00
N VAL A 433 -2.75 10.16 37.04
CA VAL A 433 -1.31 10.36 37.21
C VAL A 433 -0.61 10.11 35.88
N ASP A 434 0.00 11.14 35.30
CA ASP A 434 0.79 11.06 34.08
C ASP A 434 2.28 10.96 34.45
N VAL A 435 2.85 9.77 34.25
CA VAL A 435 4.21 9.41 34.65
C VAL A 435 5.14 9.67 33.47
N ALA A 436 6.12 10.56 33.65
CA ALA A 436 6.94 11.10 32.56
C ALA A 436 6.07 11.80 31.49
N GLY A 437 5.11 12.62 31.94
CA GLY A 437 4.10 13.25 31.07
C GLY A 437 4.63 14.32 30.11
N GLY A 438 5.95 14.51 30.05
CA GLY A 438 6.61 15.48 29.18
C GLY A 438 6.07 16.89 29.35
N ASN A 439 5.86 17.57 28.23
CA ASN A 439 5.31 18.93 28.17
C ASN A 439 3.79 19.01 28.47
N GLY A 440 3.17 17.94 28.98
CA GLY A 440 1.81 17.93 29.51
C GLY A 440 0.69 17.93 28.47
N GLU A 441 0.99 17.62 27.20
CA GLU A 441 -0.03 17.60 26.14
C GLU A 441 -1.17 16.63 26.44
N LEU A 442 -0.85 15.42 26.87
CA LEU A 442 -1.85 14.40 27.19
C LEU A 442 -2.72 14.84 28.38
N MET A 443 -2.09 15.25 29.48
CA MET A 443 -2.79 15.77 30.65
C MET A 443 -3.68 16.98 30.32
N LYS A 444 -3.22 17.90 29.45
CA LYS A 444 -4.03 19.03 28.97
C LYS A 444 -5.30 18.54 28.27
N GLN A 445 -5.20 17.57 27.37
CA GLN A 445 -6.36 17.01 26.66
C GLN A 445 -7.33 16.32 27.61
N ILE A 446 -6.81 15.51 28.54
CA ILE A 446 -7.61 14.82 29.57
C ILE A 446 -8.40 15.83 30.39
N LEU A 447 -7.73 16.82 30.99
CA LEU A 447 -8.38 17.78 31.87
C LEU A 447 -9.36 18.68 31.11
N THR A 448 -9.05 19.06 29.87
CA THR A 448 -9.94 19.90 29.06
C THR A 448 -11.26 19.18 28.74
N ALA A 449 -11.18 17.90 28.38
CA ALA A 449 -12.36 17.12 28.01
C ALA A 449 -13.15 16.59 29.22
N ALA A 450 -12.49 16.40 30.37
CA ALA A 450 -13.10 15.87 31.58
C ALA A 450 -12.99 16.87 32.76
N PRO A 451 -13.98 17.77 32.93
CA PRO A 451 -13.94 18.84 33.93
C PRO A 451 -13.88 18.36 35.39
N ARG A 452 -14.35 17.13 35.68
CA ARG A 452 -14.33 16.57 37.05
C ARG A 452 -12.95 16.08 37.47
N LEU A 453 -12.13 15.67 36.50
CA LEU A 453 -10.86 15.01 36.78
C LEU A 453 -9.83 16.02 37.30
N ARG A 454 -8.97 15.52 38.18
CA ARG A 454 -7.74 16.17 38.64
C ARG A 454 -6.54 15.40 38.10
N GLY A 455 -5.45 16.11 37.84
CA GLY A 455 -4.21 15.56 37.31
C GLY A 455 -3.09 15.58 38.33
N VAL A 456 -2.18 14.62 38.23
CA VAL A 456 -0.83 14.69 38.78
C VAL A 456 0.14 14.44 37.62
N LEU A 457 1.04 15.37 37.34
CA LEU A 457 2.05 15.22 36.28
C LEU A 457 3.42 15.11 36.93
N LEU A 458 4.10 13.97 36.74
CA LEU A 458 5.46 13.74 37.20
C LEU A 458 6.45 13.92 36.05
N GLU A 459 7.42 14.81 36.22
CA GLU A 459 8.54 15.01 35.29
C GLU A 459 9.74 15.69 35.99
N ARG A 460 10.86 15.79 35.27
CA ARG A 460 12.05 16.54 35.67
C ARG A 460 11.76 18.04 35.71
N GLU A 461 12.52 18.76 36.54
CA GLU A 461 12.26 20.17 36.87
C GLU A 461 12.10 21.08 35.65
N HIS A 462 13.01 20.98 34.69
CA HIS A 462 13.00 21.79 33.48
C HIS A 462 11.79 21.51 32.57
N VAL A 463 11.26 20.28 32.58
CA VAL A 463 10.10 19.87 31.76
C VAL A 463 8.78 20.30 32.42
N VAL A 464 8.71 20.19 33.76
CA VAL A 464 7.53 20.62 34.53
C VAL A 464 7.21 22.10 34.31
N ALA A 465 8.21 22.96 34.10
CA ALA A 465 8.00 24.37 33.79
C ALA A 465 7.22 24.55 32.46
N ALA A 466 7.60 23.82 31.41
CA ALA A 466 6.92 23.84 30.12
C ALA A 466 5.48 23.30 30.22
N ALA A 467 5.29 22.20 30.95
CA ALA A 467 3.95 21.63 31.19
C ALA A 467 3.03 22.63 31.91
N ARG A 468 3.54 23.34 32.92
CA ARG A 468 2.76 24.35 33.65
C ARG A 468 2.29 25.49 32.73
N GLY A 469 3.16 25.98 31.85
CA GLY A 469 2.79 27.00 30.87
C GLY A 469 1.65 26.52 29.97
N ARG A 470 1.80 25.34 29.38
CA ARG A 470 0.82 24.76 28.46
C ARG A 470 -0.55 24.49 29.09
N LEU A 471 -0.58 23.92 30.29
CA LEU A 471 -1.84 23.72 31.01
C LEU A 471 -2.46 25.05 31.46
N GLY A 472 -1.62 26.07 31.71
CA GLY A 472 -2.05 27.43 32.04
C GLY A 472 -2.77 28.10 30.87
N GLU A 473 -2.22 28.02 29.66
CA GLU A 473 -2.84 28.52 28.43
C GLU A 473 -4.21 27.87 28.15
N ALA A 474 -4.37 26.59 28.51
CA ALA A 474 -5.64 25.88 28.41
C ALA A 474 -6.61 26.14 29.58
N GLY A 475 -6.20 26.90 30.61
CA GLY A 475 -7.03 27.21 31.77
C GLY A 475 -7.33 26.02 32.69
N VAL A 476 -6.46 24.99 32.71
CA VAL A 476 -6.67 23.76 33.50
C VAL A 476 -5.56 23.47 34.51
N ALA A 477 -4.57 24.36 34.63
CA ALA A 477 -3.41 24.18 35.50
C ALA A 477 -3.76 24.08 37.00
N ASP A 478 -4.84 24.72 37.46
CA ASP A 478 -5.31 24.67 38.84
C ASP A 478 -5.82 23.28 39.26
N ARG A 479 -6.21 22.46 38.28
CA ARG A 479 -6.62 21.06 38.47
C ARG A 479 -5.46 20.06 38.35
N CYS A 480 -4.26 20.52 38.03
CA CYS A 480 -3.08 19.67 37.89
C CYS A 480 -2.06 19.94 39.02
N THR A 481 -1.68 18.89 39.73
CA THR A 481 -0.57 18.92 40.68
C THR A 481 0.72 18.53 39.95
N PHE A 482 1.63 19.47 39.82
CA PHE A 482 2.94 19.22 39.21
C PHE A 482 3.91 18.63 40.24
N ARG A 483 4.52 17.48 39.93
CA ARG A 483 5.52 16.79 40.75
C ARG A 483 6.85 16.78 40.00
N VAL A 484 7.84 17.42 40.61
CA VAL A 484 9.23 17.35 40.13
C VAL A 484 9.87 16.10 40.71
N GLY A 485 10.42 15.24 39.86
CA GLY A 485 11.11 14.03 40.31
C GLY A 485 11.55 13.12 39.17
N ASP A 486 12.23 12.04 39.53
CA ASP A 486 12.62 10.96 38.63
C ASP A 486 11.69 9.75 38.83
N PHE A 487 10.96 9.37 37.78
CA PHE A 487 10.05 8.22 37.81
C PHE A 487 10.77 6.88 37.95
N THR A 488 12.08 6.85 37.65
CA THR A 488 12.96 5.71 37.93
C THR A 488 13.44 5.68 39.38
N GLU A 489 13.03 6.62 40.22
CA GLU A 489 13.25 6.55 41.67
C GLU A 489 11.92 6.34 42.39
N ALA A 490 10.93 7.19 42.13
CA ALA A 490 9.62 7.14 42.78
C ALA A 490 8.49 7.63 41.88
N VAL A 491 7.31 7.03 42.04
CA VAL A 491 6.07 7.43 41.37
C VAL A 491 5.07 7.93 42.43
N PRO A 492 4.36 9.06 42.22
CA PRO A 492 3.35 9.56 43.15
C PRO A 492 2.22 8.55 43.38
N GLY A 493 1.88 8.27 44.65
CA GLY A 493 0.71 7.48 45.01
C GLY A 493 -0.61 8.26 44.93
N GLY A 494 -1.73 7.56 45.13
CA GLY A 494 -3.06 8.15 45.29
C GLY A 494 -3.79 8.53 44.00
N GLY A 495 -3.37 7.99 42.86
CA GLY A 495 -4.12 8.07 41.60
C GLY A 495 -5.06 6.88 41.41
N ASP A 496 -6.13 7.08 40.64
CA ASP A 496 -7.04 6.01 40.21
C ASP A 496 -6.61 5.41 38.88
N VAL A 497 -5.99 6.23 38.03
CA VAL A 497 -5.43 5.83 36.73
C VAL A 497 -4.03 6.39 36.60
N TYR A 498 -3.08 5.54 36.23
CA TYR A 498 -1.70 5.88 35.92
C TYR A 498 -1.48 5.73 34.42
N VAL A 499 -0.79 6.67 33.81
CA VAL A 499 -0.52 6.67 32.38
C VAL A 499 0.98 6.69 32.13
N LEU A 500 1.45 5.76 31.32
CA LEU A 500 2.78 5.75 30.70
C LEU A 500 2.59 5.89 29.20
N SER A 501 2.86 7.08 28.66
CA SER A 501 2.66 7.36 27.24
C SER A 501 3.97 7.61 26.52
N ARG A 502 4.35 6.70 25.62
CA ARG A 502 5.62 6.75 24.88
C ARG A 502 6.80 6.87 25.84
N VAL A 503 6.82 5.97 26.82
CA VAL A 503 7.85 5.92 27.86
C VAL A 503 8.61 4.62 27.73
N LEU A 504 7.92 3.48 27.74
CA LEU A 504 8.56 2.17 27.80
C LEU A 504 9.34 1.85 26.52
N HIS A 505 8.97 2.44 25.38
CA HIS A 505 9.71 2.26 24.14
C HIS A 505 11.13 2.84 24.17
N ASP A 506 11.46 3.75 25.09
CA ASP A 506 12.81 4.33 25.23
C ASP A 506 13.77 3.43 26.01
N TRP A 507 13.24 2.42 26.71
CA TRP A 507 14.01 1.61 27.66
C TRP A 507 14.21 0.18 27.17
N ASP A 508 15.27 -0.46 27.67
CA ASP A 508 15.44 -1.90 27.55
C ASP A 508 14.46 -2.66 28.48
N ASP A 509 14.44 -3.99 28.38
CA ASP A 509 13.48 -4.80 29.13
C ASP A 509 13.67 -4.69 30.66
N ARG A 510 14.92 -4.51 31.11
CA ARG A 510 15.22 -4.32 32.54
C ARG A 510 14.68 -2.98 33.03
N GLY A 511 14.94 -1.90 32.28
CA GLY A 511 14.42 -0.56 32.55
C GLY A 511 12.90 -0.55 32.58
N CYS A 512 12.25 -1.16 31.58
CA CYS A 512 10.79 -1.33 31.56
C CYS A 512 10.26 -2.05 32.81
N ALA A 513 10.87 -3.18 33.17
CA ALA A 513 10.45 -3.94 34.35
C ALA A 513 10.62 -3.14 35.65
N ASP A 514 11.70 -2.37 35.77
CA ASP A 514 11.96 -1.53 36.94
C ASP A 514 10.98 -0.34 37.00
N ILE A 515 10.63 0.29 35.88
CA ILE A 515 9.62 1.37 35.82
C ILE A 515 8.24 0.82 36.20
N LEU A 516 7.83 -0.28 35.58
CA LEU A 516 6.53 -0.91 35.85
C LEU A 516 6.41 -1.32 37.32
N ARG A 517 7.47 -1.88 37.93
CA ARG A 517 7.47 -2.24 39.35
C ARG A 517 7.23 -1.03 40.26
N ARG A 518 7.85 0.11 39.98
CA ARG A 518 7.64 1.36 40.73
C ARG A 518 6.21 1.88 40.60
N CYS A 519 5.62 1.76 39.41
CA CYS A 519 4.19 2.02 39.24
C CYS A 519 3.37 1.07 40.13
N ALA A 520 3.64 -0.24 40.11
CA ALA A 520 2.91 -1.22 40.93
C ALA A 520 3.01 -0.93 42.44
N GLU A 521 4.16 -0.48 42.92
CA GLU A 521 4.41 -0.11 44.33
C GLU A 521 3.66 1.16 44.74
N ALA A 522 3.56 2.15 43.85
CA ALA A 522 2.88 3.42 44.12
C ALA A 522 1.35 3.35 43.95
N MET A 523 0.88 2.47 43.08
CA MET A 523 -0.52 2.34 42.70
C MET A 523 -1.38 1.73 43.83
N PRO A 524 -2.52 2.36 44.17
CA PRO A 524 -3.60 1.71 44.91
C PRO A 524 -4.02 0.38 44.25
N GLU A 525 -4.63 -0.53 45.02
CA GLU A 525 -4.96 -1.88 44.55
C GLU A 525 -5.97 -1.86 43.40
N GLU A 526 -6.93 -0.94 43.45
CA GLU A 526 -8.00 -0.76 42.47
C GLU A 526 -7.58 0.10 41.26
N ALA A 527 -6.39 0.70 41.31
CA ALA A 527 -5.93 1.60 40.26
C ALA A 527 -5.57 0.85 38.97
N GLU A 528 -5.69 1.56 37.85
CA GLU A 528 -5.37 1.03 36.52
C GLU A 528 -4.11 1.67 35.95
N LEU A 529 -3.35 0.88 35.20
CA LEU A 529 -2.23 1.35 34.40
C LEU A 529 -2.65 1.38 32.93
N LEU A 530 -2.51 2.52 32.30
CA LEU A 530 -2.65 2.72 30.86
C LEU A 530 -1.26 2.88 30.25
N VAL A 531 -0.89 1.98 29.35
CA VAL A 531 0.33 2.09 28.55
C VAL A 531 -0.08 2.47 27.13
N VAL A 532 0.45 3.58 26.63
CA VAL A 532 0.14 4.12 25.30
C VAL A 532 1.41 4.08 24.46
N GLU A 533 1.47 3.14 23.54
CA GLU A 533 2.68 2.80 22.77
C GLU A 533 2.32 2.37 21.35
N ARG A 534 3.32 2.23 20.46
CA ARG A 534 3.14 1.59 19.16
C ARG A 534 3.48 0.10 19.28
N LEU A 535 2.65 -0.74 18.68
CA LEU A 535 2.86 -2.19 18.71
C LEU A 535 3.47 -2.68 17.39
N LEU A 536 4.45 -3.57 17.49
CA LEU A 536 4.92 -4.32 16.33
C LEU A 536 3.85 -5.33 15.88
N PRO A 537 3.58 -5.44 14.56
CA PRO A 537 2.60 -6.38 14.04
C PRO A 537 3.06 -7.83 14.31
N PRO A 538 2.16 -8.74 14.71
CA PRO A 538 2.51 -10.11 15.08
C PRO A 538 2.95 -10.98 13.89
N ASP A 539 2.54 -10.62 12.67
CA ASP A 539 2.78 -11.37 11.43
C ASP A 539 3.97 -10.84 10.62
N GLY A 540 4.65 -9.79 11.10
CA GLY A 540 5.75 -9.15 10.36
C GLY A 540 5.27 -8.42 9.10
N GLY A 541 3.97 -8.12 8.98
CA GLY A 541 3.42 -7.34 7.89
C GLY A 541 4.08 -5.97 7.74
N ASN A 542 3.97 -5.38 6.54
CA ASN A 542 4.49 -4.05 6.26
C ASN A 542 3.71 -3.00 7.09
N SER A 543 4.31 -2.53 8.18
CA SER A 543 3.74 -1.55 9.10
C SER A 543 4.76 -0.44 9.37
N LEU A 544 4.28 0.79 9.52
CA LEU A 544 5.11 1.92 9.93
C LEU A 544 5.82 1.65 11.26
N ALA A 545 5.23 0.83 12.16
CA ALA A 545 5.85 0.45 13.43
C ALA A 545 7.20 -0.27 13.24
N VAL A 546 7.37 -1.06 12.16
CA VAL A 546 8.64 -1.75 11.87
C VAL A 546 9.73 -0.75 11.47
N ALA A 547 9.39 0.21 10.61
CA ALA A 547 10.31 1.30 10.25
C ALA A 547 10.62 2.20 11.46
N TRP A 548 9.61 2.49 12.29
CA TRP A 548 9.76 3.25 13.52
C TRP A 548 10.66 2.55 14.53
N ASN A 549 10.66 1.22 14.60
CA ASN A 549 11.57 0.51 15.48
C ASN A 549 13.04 0.72 15.09
N VAL A 550 13.34 0.82 13.80
CA VAL A 550 14.68 1.21 13.32
C VAL A 550 14.98 2.67 13.67
N HIS A 551 13.98 3.55 13.56
CA HIS A 551 14.11 4.94 14.03
C HIS A 551 14.43 5.03 15.53
N MET A 552 13.77 4.22 16.37
CA MET A 552 14.05 4.15 17.80
C MET A 552 15.48 3.69 18.07
N LEU A 553 15.94 2.64 17.38
CA LEU A 553 17.33 2.18 17.46
C LEU A 553 18.32 3.30 17.12
N CYS A 554 18.06 4.06 16.05
CA CYS A 554 18.97 5.12 15.61
C CYS A 554 18.97 6.34 16.53
N ASN A 555 17.81 6.82 16.97
CA ASN A 555 17.66 8.15 17.56
C ASN A 555 17.55 8.18 19.09
N VAL A 556 17.24 7.03 19.69
CA VAL A 556 16.96 6.94 21.13
C VAL A 556 17.69 5.76 21.78
N GLY A 557 18.03 4.72 21.02
CA GLY A 557 18.49 3.43 21.55
C GLY A 557 17.37 2.56 22.12
N GLY A 558 16.12 3.01 22.00
CA GLY A 558 14.91 2.32 22.41
C GLY A 558 14.46 1.23 21.43
N ARG A 559 13.27 0.65 21.68
CA ARG A 559 12.63 -0.34 20.81
C ARG A 559 11.12 -0.36 20.93
N GLU A 560 10.46 -0.56 19.80
CA GLU A 560 9.06 -0.97 19.75
C GLU A 560 8.92 -2.46 20.06
N ARG A 561 7.75 -2.87 20.55
CA ARG A 561 7.52 -4.22 21.07
C ARG A 561 6.20 -4.79 20.56
N THR A 562 6.12 -6.11 20.48
CA THR A 562 4.85 -6.79 20.17
C THR A 562 3.92 -6.75 21.39
N LEU A 563 2.63 -6.97 21.16
CA LEU A 563 1.65 -7.12 22.25
C LEU A 563 2.07 -8.20 23.26
N GLU A 564 2.57 -9.34 22.76
CA GLU A 564 2.99 -10.45 23.62
C GLU A 564 4.19 -10.09 24.50
N HIS A 565 5.12 -9.30 23.96
CA HIS A 565 6.25 -8.80 24.74
C HIS A 565 5.78 -7.85 25.85
N TYR A 566 4.88 -6.91 25.56
CA TYR A 566 4.28 -6.05 26.60
C TYR A 566 3.52 -6.86 27.65
N ARG A 567 2.75 -7.87 27.25
CA ARG A 567 2.05 -8.77 28.17
C ARG A 567 3.03 -9.45 29.12
N ARG A 568 4.18 -9.91 28.64
CA ARG A 568 5.24 -10.49 29.48
C ARG A 568 5.81 -9.46 30.47
N LEU A 569 6.20 -8.28 30.00
CA LEU A 569 6.76 -7.22 30.87
C LEU A 569 5.78 -6.80 31.98
N LEU A 570 4.51 -6.63 31.63
CA LEU A 570 3.44 -6.34 32.59
C LEU A 570 3.30 -7.49 33.61
N ALA A 571 3.26 -8.73 33.15
CA ALA A 571 3.11 -9.91 34.00
C ALA A 571 4.27 -10.08 34.99
N GLU A 572 5.51 -9.82 34.57
CA GLU A 572 6.72 -9.86 35.40
C GLU A 572 6.72 -8.75 36.46
N ALA A 573 6.13 -7.60 36.15
CA ALA A 573 5.98 -6.47 37.07
C ALA A 573 4.74 -6.56 37.98
N GLY A 574 3.99 -7.68 37.93
CA GLY A 574 2.82 -7.89 38.79
C GLY A 574 1.52 -7.30 38.26
N PHE A 575 1.41 -7.09 36.95
CA PHE A 575 0.17 -6.65 36.29
C PHE A 575 -0.46 -7.75 35.43
N ASP A 576 -1.77 -7.72 35.30
CA ASP A 576 -2.53 -8.44 34.28
C ASP A 576 -3.00 -7.44 33.21
N LEU A 577 -2.71 -7.74 31.95
CA LEU A 577 -3.25 -7.00 30.82
C LEU A 577 -4.73 -7.36 30.64
N VAL A 578 -5.61 -6.35 30.77
CA VAL A 578 -7.06 -6.50 30.75
C VAL A 578 -7.62 -6.31 29.35
N GLU A 579 -7.16 -5.26 28.66
CA GLU A 579 -7.78 -4.80 27.41
C GLU A 579 -6.76 -4.10 26.52
N THR A 580 -7.00 -4.14 25.21
CA THR A 580 -6.22 -3.38 24.22
C THR A 580 -7.15 -2.66 23.25
N ALA A 581 -6.85 -1.42 22.90
CA ALA A 581 -7.61 -0.65 21.92
C ALA A 581 -6.67 0.06 20.91
N PRO A 582 -7.02 0.09 19.61
CA PRO A 582 -6.27 0.86 18.63
C PRO A 582 -6.45 2.37 18.85
N LEU A 583 -5.41 3.14 18.58
CA LEU A 583 -5.41 4.60 18.58
C LEU A 583 -5.00 5.13 17.19
N PRO A 584 -5.28 6.40 16.87
CA PRO A 584 -4.78 7.04 15.66
C PRO A 584 -3.25 6.93 15.52
N LEU A 585 -2.77 7.05 14.28
CA LEU A 585 -1.34 6.98 13.92
C LEU A 585 -0.69 5.66 14.37
N ASP A 586 -1.35 4.51 14.21
CA ASP A 586 -0.88 3.18 14.62
C ASP A 586 -0.51 3.07 16.11
N GLY A 587 -1.06 3.96 16.95
CA GLY A 587 -0.94 3.87 18.39
C GLY A 587 -1.79 2.73 18.95
N SER A 588 -1.47 2.30 20.16
CA SER A 588 -2.26 1.31 20.90
C SER A 588 -2.33 1.70 22.36
N LEU A 589 -3.50 1.53 22.93
CA LEU A 589 -3.73 1.60 24.36
C LEU A 589 -3.73 0.18 24.92
N LEU A 590 -2.92 -0.05 25.96
CA LEU A 590 -2.88 -1.27 26.75
C LEU A 590 -3.38 -0.92 28.16
N ARG A 591 -4.45 -1.56 28.61
CA ARG A 591 -5.01 -1.34 29.95
C ARG A 591 -4.67 -2.51 30.84
N ALA A 592 -3.99 -2.25 31.94
CA ALA A 592 -3.51 -3.25 32.89
C ALA A 592 -3.94 -2.94 34.33
N ARG A 593 -3.99 -3.98 35.16
CA ARG A 593 -4.32 -3.89 36.60
C ARG A 593 -3.35 -4.73 37.41
N ARG A 594 -3.16 -4.41 38.69
CA ARG A 594 -2.33 -5.24 39.56
C ARG A 594 -2.91 -6.64 39.71
N LYS A 595 -2.06 -7.66 39.63
CA LYS A 595 -2.42 -9.07 39.86
C LYS A 595 -3.06 -9.23 41.23
N GLY A 596 -4.23 -9.83 41.27
CA GLY A 596 -4.99 -10.07 42.51
C GLY A 596 -6.03 -9.00 42.86
N ALA A 597 -6.08 -7.88 42.13
CA ALA A 597 -7.14 -6.88 42.29
C ALA A 597 -8.49 -7.46 41.83
N ALA A 598 -9.53 -7.37 42.67
CA ALA A 598 -10.85 -7.87 42.33
C ALA A 598 -11.41 -7.14 41.10
N ALA A 599 -11.80 -7.87 40.05
CA ALA A 599 -12.53 -7.27 38.95
C ALA A 599 -13.88 -6.76 39.47
N PRO A 600 -14.25 -5.46 39.30
CA PRO A 600 -15.58 -5.02 39.62
C PRO A 600 -16.56 -5.79 38.71
N ALA A 601 -17.54 -6.44 39.34
CA ALA A 601 -18.60 -7.12 38.62
C ALA A 601 -19.34 -6.10 37.74
N LEU A 602 -19.22 -6.24 36.41
CA LEU A 602 -20.06 -5.49 35.49
C LEU A 602 -21.51 -5.95 35.70
N PRO A 603 -22.49 -5.04 35.85
CA PRO A 603 -23.88 -5.42 35.93
C PRO A 603 -24.29 -6.11 34.61
N VAL A 604 -24.71 -7.36 34.71
CA VAL A 604 -25.39 -8.07 33.63
C VAL A 604 -26.74 -7.39 33.45
N PRO A 605 -27.08 -6.82 32.28
CA PRO A 605 -28.40 -6.25 32.06
C PRO A 605 -29.44 -7.37 32.24
N SER A 606 -30.48 -7.10 33.03
CA SER A 606 -31.56 -8.06 33.17
C SER A 606 -32.31 -8.15 31.84
N ARG A 607 -32.87 -9.33 31.53
CA ARG A 607 -33.62 -9.62 30.30
C ARG A 607 -34.79 -8.65 30.01
N SER A 608 -35.16 -7.77 30.95
CA SER A 608 -36.18 -6.74 30.74
C SER A 608 -35.69 -5.48 30.03
N GLU A 609 -34.37 -5.28 29.86
CA GLU A 609 -33.82 -4.10 29.15
C GLU A 609 -33.49 -4.36 27.67
N LEU A 610 -33.79 -5.57 27.17
CA LEU A 610 -33.62 -5.99 25.78
C LEU A 610 -34.95 -6.41 25.11
N ALA A 611 -36.08 -5.94 25.63
CA ALA A 611 -37.42 -6.16 25.06
C ALA A 611 -37.96 -4.89 24.39
#